data_AF-A0A964VIH3-F1
#
_entry.id   AF-A0A964VIH3-F1
#
_cell.length_a   1.000
_cell.length_b   1.000
_cell.length_c   1.000
_cell.angle_alpha   90.00
_cell.angle_beta   90.00
_cell.angle_gamma   90.00
#
_symmetry.space_group_name_H-M   'P 1'
#
loop_
_entity.id
_entity.type
_entity.pdbx_description
1 polymer ?
#
loop_
_entity_poly.entity_id
_entity_poly.type
_entity_poly.pdbx_seq_one_letter_code
_entity_poly.pdbx_strand_id
1 'polypeptide(L)'
;WKAQLKWQRLEPFEKFAAMVERHWDGIVAYCHPDNNASLGFMEGLNNKIRAIQRRAYGIKDQRYLMLKVLTSFIPDPSKSPKLPIEKIVEP
;
A
#
# COMPACT_ATOMS: atom_id res chain seq x y z
N TRP A 1 17.30 22.88 4.29
CA TRP A 1 16.62 21.93 5.18
C TRP A 1 17.58 21.10 6.04
N LYS A 2 18.51 20.30 5.49
CA LYS A 2 19.46 19.49 6.30
C LYS A 2 20.32 20.31 7.27
N ALA A 3 20.87 21.43 6.79
CA ALA A 3 21.64 22.35 7.62
C ALA A 3 20.79 22.95 8.74
N GLN A 4 19.54 23.33 8.46
CA GLN A 4 18.61 23.86 9.47
C GLN A 4 18.27 22.83 10.56
N LEU A 5 18.08 21.55 10.20
CA LEU A 5 17.86 20.46 11.17
C LEU A 5 19.08 20.21 12.06
N LYS A 6 20.29 20.20 11.48
CA LYS A 6 21.54 20.04 12.23
C LYS A 6 21.83 21.24 13.15
N TRP A 7 21.42 22.44 12.75
CA TRP A 7 21.56 23.66 13.54
C TRP A 7 20.75 23.66 14.84
N GLN A 8 19.69 22.85 14.94
CA GLN A 8 18.93 22.72 16.18
C GLN A 8 19.62 21.87 17.26
N ARG A 9 20.76 21.21 16.95
CA ARG A 9 21.61 20.41 17.88
C ARG A 9 20.84 19.41 18.76
N LEU A 10 19.72 18.93 18.25
CA LEU A 10 18.84 17.98 18.92
C LEU A 10 19.08 16.59 18.31
N GLU A 11 19.51 15.65 19.15
CA GLU A 11 19.82 14.26 18.77
C GLU A 11 18.69 13.58 17.94
N PRO A 12 17.39 13.81 18.22
CA PRO A 12 16.31 13.24 17.39
C PRO A 12 16.33 13.71 15.93
N PHE A 13 16.68 14.97 15.67
CA PHE A 13 16.69 15.52 14.31
C PHE A 13 17.91 15.08 13.51
N GLU A 14 19.03 14.81 14.17
CA GLU A 14 20.20 14.19 13.53
C GLU A 14 19.89 12.75 13.11
N LYS A 15 19.25 11.96 13.99
CA LYS A 15 18.78 10.61 13.68
C LYS A 15 17.79 10.59 12.52
N PHE A 16 16.87 11.56 12.49
CA PHE A 16 15.91 11.73 11.40
C PHE A 16 16.62 12.07 10.07
N ALA A 17 17.52 13.04 10.06
CA ALA A 17 18.27 13.42 8.86
C ALA A 17 19.10 12.23 8.32
N ALA A 18 19.76 11.48 9.20
CA ALA A 18 20.52 10.28 8.82
C ALA A 18 19.62 9.18 8.23
N MET A 19 18.40 8.99 8.77
CA MET A 19 17.43 8.04 8.21
C MET A 19 16.99 8.47 6.81
N VAL A 20 16.68 9.75 6.60
CA VAL A 20 16.29 10.27 5.28
C VAL A 20 17.41 10.10 4.26
N GLU A 21 18.66 10.34 4.65
CA GLU A 21 19.81 10.14 3.76
C GLU A 21 20.01 8.67 3.37
N ARG A 22 19.86 7.73 4.31
CA ARG A 22 19.98 6.29 4.02
C ARG A 22 18.91 5.76 3.07
N HIS A 23 17.75 6.41 3.00
CA HIS A 23 16.62 5.97 2.17
C HIS A 23 16.28 6.95 1.05
N TRP A 24 17.20 7.88 0.74
CA TRP A 24 16.96 8.96 -0.21
C TRP A 24 16.53 8.44 -1.59
N ASP A 25 17.19 7.38 -2.08
CA ASP A 25 16.89 6.79 -3.39
C ASP A 25 15.45 6.27 -3.48
N GLY A 26 14.94 5.66 -2.40
CA GLY A 26 13.55 5.19 -2.33
C GLY A 26 12.53 6.32 -2.18
N ILE A 27 12.90 7.42 -1.52
CA ILE A 27 12.05 8.61 -1.36
C ILE A 27 11.92 9.34 -2.69
N VAL A 28 13.01 9.52 -3.42
CA VAL A 28 13.02 10.19 -4.73
C VAL A 28 12.38 9.34 -5.82
N ALA A 29 12.37 8.00 -5.68
CA ALA A 29 11.65 7.12 -6.60
C ALA A 29 10.15 7.43 -6.70
N TYR A 30 9.53 7.98 -5.65
CA TYR A 30 8.14 8.44 -5.66
C TYR A 30 7.91 9.66 -6.58
N CYS A 31 8.95 10.44 -6.88
CA CYS A 31 8.86 11.57 -7.81
C CYS A 31 8.70 11.14 -9.27
N HIS A 32 8.91 9.85 -9.59
CA HIS A 32 8.62 9.32 -10.91
C HIS A 32 7.11 9.04 -11.03
N PRO A 33 6.41 9.55 -12.05
CA PRO A 33 4.97 9.35 -12.22
C PRO A 33 4.58 7.86 -12.30
N ASP A 34 5.47 6.99 -12.79
CA ASP A 34 5.25 5.54 -12.88
C ASP A 34 5.27 4.81 -11.52
N ASN A 35 5.87 5.42 -10.50
CA ASN A 35 5.99 4.84 -9.15
C ASN A 35 5.07 5.54 -8.14
N ASN A 36 4.18 6.41 -8.62
CA ASN A 36 3.34 7.25 -7.77
C ASN A 36 2.11 6.45 -7.28
N ALA A 37 2.32 5.61 -6.27
CA ALA A 37 1.23 5.02 -5.52
C ALA A 37 0.66 6.08 -4.56
N SER A 38 -0.61 6.48 -4.74
CA SER A 38 -1.18 7.55 -3.92
C SER A 38 -1.08 7.24 -2.43
N LEU A 39 -0.70 8.23 -1.62
CA LEU A 39 -0.59 8.06 -0.16
C LEU A 39 -1.90 7.55 0.45
N GLY A 40 -3.04 8.05 -0.05
CA GLY A 40 -4.36 7.59 0.40
C GLY A 40 -4.63 6.12 0.07
N PHE A 41 -4.14 5.62 -1.07
CA PHE A 41 -4.20 4.19 -1.39
C PHE A 41 -3.32 3.37 -0.44
N MET A 42 -2.09 3.80 -0.17
CA MET A 42 -1.19 3.08 0.75
C MET A 42 -1.74 3.05 2.18
N GLU A 43 -2.34 4.15 2.65
CA GLU A 43 -3.02 4.22 3.95
C GLU A 43 -4.25 3.30 3.98
N GLY A 44 -5.08 3.33 2.94
CA GLY A 44 -6.23 2.45 2.79
C GLY A 44 -5.84 0.97 2.78
N LEU A 45 -4.75 0.63 2.08
CA LEU A 45 -4.18 -0.71 2.05
C LEU A 45 -3.72 -1.16 3.44
N ASN A 46 -2.97 -0.32 4.16
CA ASN A 46 -2.53 -0.60 5.52
C ASN A 46 -3.72 -0.84 6.47
N ASN A 47 -4.76 -0.02 6.38
CA ASN A 47 -5.98 -0.19 7.16
C ASN A 47 -6.71 -1.50 6.84
N LYS A 48 -6.73 -1.91 5.56
CA LYS A 48 -7.34 -3.16 5.12
C LYS A 48 -6.56 -4.39 5.61
N ILE A 49 -5.22 -4.36 5.54
CA ILE A 49 -4.35 -5.40 6.11
C ILE A 49 -4.62 -5.55 7.60
N ARG A 50 -4.63 -4.43 8.35
CA ARG A 50 -4.93 -4.42 9.79
C ARG A 50 -6.33 -4.97 10.09
N ALA A 51 -7.32 -4.68 9.25
CA ALA A 51 -8.67 -5.24 9.40
C ALA A 51 -8.72 -6.75 9.14
N ILE A 52 -8.03 -7.25 8.11
CA ILE A 52 -7.91 -8.67 7.80
C ILE A 52 -7.24 -9.42 8.96
N GLN A 53 -6.11 -8.90 9.46
CA GLN A 53 -5.40 -9.51 10.58
C GLN A 53 -6.26 -9.55 11.86
N ARG A 54 -7.00 -8.47 12.17
CA ARG A 54 -7.92 -8.42 13.31
C ARG A 54 -9.04 -9.46 13.21
N ARG A 55 -9.65 -9.62 12.03
CA ARG A 55 -10.73 -10.62 11.82
C ARG A 55 -10.22 -12.05 11.89
N ALA A 56 -8.97 -12.29 11.50
CA ALA A 56 -8.36 -13.61 11.52
C ALA A 56 -7.65 -13.96 12.85
N TYR A 57 -7.69 -13.07 13.86
CA TYR A 57 -6.92 -13.20 15.12
C TYR A 57 -5.41 -13.41 14.90
N GLY A 58 -4.87 -12.83 13.83
CA GLY A 58 -3.47 -12.93 13.44
C GLY A 58 -3.21 -14.03 12.41
N ILE A 59 -2.62 -13.64 11.27
CA ILE A 59 -2.12 -14.56 10.25
C ILE A 59 -0.59 -14.55 10.34
N LYS A 60 0.00 -15.70 10.68
CA LYS A 60 1.47 -15.84 10.81
C LYS A 60 2.17 -16.08 9.49
N ASP A 61 1.49 -16.70 8.53
CA ASP A 61 2.04 -16.97 7.21
C ASP A 61 1.89 -15.74 6.30
N GLN A 62 3.03 -15.19 5.87
CA GLN A 62 3.07 -14.01 5.00
C GLN A 62 2.44 -14.27 3.62
N ARG A 63 2.66 -15.44 3.02
CA ARG A 63 2.07 -15.77 1.71
C ARG A 63 0.55 -15.85 1.81
N TYR A 64 0.06 -16.43 2.90
CA TYR A 64 -1.38 -16.50 3.15
C TYR A 64 -1.99 -15.13 3.42
N LEU A 65 -1.28 -14.26 4.14
CA LEU A 65 -1.70 -12.86 4.34
C LEU A 65 -1.77 -12.11 3.00
N MET A 66 -0.74 -12.24 2.15
CA MET A 66 -0.71 -11.64 0.82
C MET A 66 -1.88 -12.14 -0.03
N LEU A 67 -2.14 -13.45 -0.03
CA LEU A 67 -3.28 -14.03 -0.73
C LEU A 67 -4.61 -13.40 -0.28
N LYS A 68 -4.86 -13.31 1.04
CA LYS A 68 -6.08 -12.68 1.58
C LYS A 68 -6.21 -11.22 1.17
N VAL A 69 -5.11 -10.48 1.15
CA VAL A 69 -5.08 -9.07 0.74
C VAL A 69 -5.42 -8.96 -0.74
N LEU A 70 -4.77 -9.73 -1.61
CA LEU A 70 -5.03 -9.72 -3.06
C LEU A 70 -6.48 -10.11 -3.38
N THR A 71 -6.98 -11.19 -2.80
CA THR A 71 -8.38 -11.62 -3.00
C THR A 71 -9.37 -10.55 -2.56
N SER A 72 -9.03 -9.71 -1.57
CA SER A 72 -9.92 -8.63 -1.12
C SER A 72 -10.13 -7.51 -2.15
N PHE A 73 -9.28 -7.43 -3.18
CA PHE A 73 -9.40 -6.47 -4.29
C PHE A 73 -10.05 -7.08 -5.53
N ILE A 74 -10.24 -8.40 -5.54
CA ILE A 74 -10.92 -9.10 -6.63
C ILE A 74 -12.44 -8.96 -6.41
N PRO A 75 -13.20 -8.42 -7.38
CA PRO A 75 -14.64 -8.38 -7.28
C PRO A 75 -15.20 -9.80 -7.25
N ASP A 76 -16.24 -9.99 -6.43
CA ASP A 76 -16.88 -11.28 -6.30
C ASP A 76 -17.49 -11.70 -7.66
N PRO A 77 -17.07 -12.84 -8.23
CA PRO A 77 -17.58 -13.30 -9.53
C PRO A 77 -19.09 -13.51 -9.49
N SER A 78 -19.69 -13.77 -8.32
CA SER A 78 -21.15 -13.92 -8.17
C SER A 78 -21.92 -12.59 -8.21
N LYS A 79 -21.25 -11.46 -7.96
CA LYS A 79 -21.83 -10.09 -7.95
C LYS A 79 -21.52 -9.30 -9.21
N SER A 80 -20.76 -9.89 -10.13
CA SER A 80 -20.57 -9.33 -11.46
C SER A 80 -21.94 -9.24 -12.15
N PRO A 81 -22.30 -8.12 -12.81
CA PRO A 81 -23.53 -8.08 -13.59
C PRO A 81 -23.47 -9.25 -14.57
N LYS A 82 -24.37 -10.23 -14.40
CA LYS A 82 -24.50 -11.33 -15.37
C LYS A 82 -24.84 -10.65 -16.68
N LEU A 83 -23.91 -10.64 -17.62
CA LEU A 83 -24.22 -10.25 -18.99
C LEU A 83 -25.42 -11.11 -19.40
N PRO A 84 -26.53 -10.49 -19.87
CA PRO A 84 -27.67 -11.25 -20.35
C PRO A 84 -27.16 -12.25 -21.39
N ILE A 85 -27.40 -13.54 -21.15
CA ILE A 85 -26.97 -14.65 -22.02
C ILE A 85 -27.52 -14.45 -23.44
N GLU A 86 -28.59 -13.66 -23.58
CA GLU A 86 -29.22 -13.21 -24.82
C GLU A 86 -28.28 -12.48 -25.79
N LYS A 87 -27.14 -11.92 -25.35
CA LYS A 87 -26.17 -11.26 -26.27
C LYS A 87 -25.07 -12.16 -26.82
N ILE A 88 -25.06 -13.45 -26.47
CA ILE A 88 -24.04 -14.42 -26.93
C ILE A 88 -24.61 -15.33 -28.05
N VAL A 89 -25.93 -15.28 -28.27
CA VAL A 89 -26.62 -16.05 -29.30
C VAL A 89 -27.47 -15.10 -30.14
N GLU A 90 -26.81 -14.28 -30.95
CA GLU A 90 -27.38 -13.86 -32.24
C GLU A 90 -26.39 -14.26 -33.35
N PRO A 91 -26.88 -14.80 -34.47
CA PRO A 91 -26.05 -15.34 -35.56
C PRO A 91 -25.26 -14.28 -36.33
#